data_AF-A0A926E8Y5-F1
#
_entry.id   AF-A0A926E8Y5-F1
#
_cell.length_a   1.000
_cell.length_b   1.000
_cell.length_c   1.000
_cell.angle_alpha   90.00
_cell.angle_beta   90.00
_cell.angle_gamma   90.00
#
_symmetry.space_group_name_H-M   'P 1'
#
loop_
_entity.id
_entity.type
_entity.pdbx_description
1 polymer ?
#
loop_
_entity_poly.entity_id
_entity_poly.type
_entity_poly.pdbx_seq_one_letter_code
_entity_poly.pdbx_strand_id
1 'polypeptide(L)' 'MKFDMKNFYILTMNSFIVEKEKKTLYGIALIQDGKQALSYLDISTDRDFVEEFVRKCNQHELDPCHLPDVLYDYLP' A
#
# COMPACT_ATOMS: atom_id res chain seq x y z
N MET A 1 -4.69 -26.08 -15.04
CA MET A 1 -3.75 -24.97 -14.73
C MET A 1 -4.31 -24.24 -13.52
N LYS A 2 -3.76 -24.43 -12.32
CA LYS A 2 -4.06 -23.54 -11.19
C LYS A 2 -3.22 -22.29 -11.43
N PHE A 3 -3.85 -21.15 -11.67
CA PHE A 3 -3.15 -19.88 -11.60
C PHE A 3 -2.86 -19.66 -10.12
N ASP A 4 -1.60 -19.82 -9.70
CA ASP A 4 -1.15 -19.33 -8.39
C ASP A 4 -1.22 -17.80 -8.46
N MET A 5 -2.39 -17.25 -8.16
CA MET A 5 -2.56 -15.80 -8.04
C MET A 5 -1.98 -15.41 -6.67
N LYS A 6 -0.66 -15.22 -6.65
CA LYS A 6 0.08 -14.81 -5.46
C LYS A 6 -0.46 -13.47 -4.95
N ASN A 7 -0.61 -13.35 -3.63
CA ASN A 7 -0.90 -12.08 -2.98
C ASN A 7 0.27 -11.13 -3.21
N PHE A 8 0.00 -9.89 -3.62
CA PHE A 8 1.03 -8.84 -3.69
C PHE A 8 0.45 -7.48 -3.39
N TYR A 9 1.31 -6.59 -2.91
CA TYR A 9 0.98 -5.22 -2.57
C TYR A 9 1.34 -4.27 -3.71
N ILE A 10 0.54 -3.24 -3.90
CA ILE A 10 0.77 -2.16 -4.86
C ILE A 10 0.69 -0.80 -4.18
N LEU A 11 1.42 0.17 -4.71
CA LEU A 11 1.29 1.58 -4.35
C LEU A 11 -0.07 2.10 -4.83
N THR A 12 -0.78 2.82 -3.97
CA THR A 12 -1.96 3.60 -4.33
C THR A 12 -1.66 5.09 -4.26
N MET A 13 -2.39 5.88 -5.03
CA MET A 13 -2.24 7.33 -5.08
C MET A 13 -3.61 7.99 -5.10
N ASN A 14 -3.85 8.89 -4.17
CA ASN A 14 -5.04 9.71 -4.09
C ASN A 14 -4.63 11.20 -4.14
N SER A 15 -5.25 11.97 -5.02
CA SER A 15 -4.98 13.41 -5.15
C SER A 15 -6.23 14.21 -4.88
N PHE A 16 -6.11 15.24 -4.06
CA PHE A 16 -7.20 16.12 -3.65
C PHE A 16 -6.72 17.56 -3.55
N ILE A 17 -7.66 18.50 -3.49
CA ILE A 17 -7.35 19.93 -3.42
C ILE A 17 -7.65 20.41 -2.01
N VAL A 18 -6.66 21.01 -1.35
CA VAL A 18 -6.78 21.66 -0.04
C VAL A 18 -6.30 23.10 -0.21
N GLU A 19 -7.10 24.09 0.18
CA GLU A 19 -6.73 25.51 0.12
C GLU A 19 -6.20 25.98 -1.25
N LYS A 20 -6.76 25.45 -2.35
CA LYS A 20 -6.32 25.68 -3.75
C LYS A 20 -4.97 25.06 -4.12
N GLU A 21 -4.35 24.30 -3.23
CA GLU A 21 -3.17 23.49 -3.52
C GLU A 21 -3.56 22.04 -3.79
N LYS A 22 -2.96 21.43 -4.82
CA LYS A 22 -3.06 19.99 -5.05
C LYS A 22 -2.17 19.27 -4.05
N LYS A 23 -2.77 18.41 -3.23
CA LYS A 23 -2.07 17.47 -2.34
C LYS A 23 -2.22 16.05 -2.89
N THR A 24 -1.23 15.22 -2.61
CA THR A 24 -1.24 13.81 -2.99
C THR A 24 -0.89 12.98 -1.76
N LEU A 25 -1.71 11.99 -1.47
CA LEU A 25 -1.46 10.94 -0.49
C LEU A 25 -1.17 9.64 -1.22
N TYR A 26 -0.19 8.93 -0.70
CA TYR A 26 0.22 7.62 -1.15
C TYR A 26 -0.17 6.59 -0.10
N GLY A 27 -0.54 5.42 -0.59
CA GLY A 27 -1.01 4.32 0.23
C GLY A 27 -0.59 2.97 -0.33
N ILE A 28 -1.16 1.91 0.23
CA ILE A 28 -0.92 0.53 -0.16
C ILE A 28 -2.24 -0.18 -0.42
N ALA A 29 -2.28 -1.05 -1.41
CA ALA A 29 -3.40 -1.98 -1.64
C ALA A 29 -2.90 -3.40 -1.81
N LEU A 30 -3.66 -4.35 -1.28
CA LEU A 30 -3.43 -5.77 -1.45
C LEU A 30 -4.22 -6.26 -2.66
N ILE A 31 -3.53 -6.93 -3.57
CA ILE A 31 -4.13 -7.70 -4.67
C ILE A 31 -4.13 -9.18 -4.29
N GLN A 32 -5.33 -9.76 -4.18
CA GLN A 32 -5.54 -11.19 -3.98
C GLN A 32 -6.40 -11.70 -5.14
N ASP A 33 -6.01 -12.82 -5.75
CA ASP A 33 -6.76 -13.42 -6.85
C ASP A 33 -7.09 -12.43 -7.99
N GLY A 34 -6.14 -11.53 -8.29
CA GLY A 34 -6.29 -10.50 -9.33
C GLY A 34 -7.26 -9.37 -8.99
N LYS A 35 -7.73 -9.29 -7.74
CA LYS A 35 -8.65 -8.24 -7.26
C LYS A 35 -8.06 -7.51 -6.06
N GLN A 36 -8.39 -6.23 -5.94
CA GLN A 36 -8.08 -5.49 -4.73
C GLN A 36 -8.94 -6.02 -3.57
N ALA A 37 -8.29 -6.51 -2.52
CA ALA A 37 -8.95 -7.05 -1.33
C ALA A 37 -8.95 -6.07 -0.16
N LEU A 38 -7.87 -5.29 0.01
CA LEU A 38 -7.66 -4.36 1.10
C LEU A 38 -6.90 -3.13 0.60
N SER A 39 -7.12 -1.96 1.20
CA SER A 39 -6.31 -0.77 0.93
C SER A 39 -6.26 0.20 2.11
N TYR A 40 -5.08 0.78 2.32
CA TYR A 40 -4.84 1.93 3.19
C TYR A 40 -4.37 3.07 2.32
N LEU A 41 -5.21 4.10 2.12
CA LEU A 41 -5.00 5.13 1.11
C LEU A 41 -4.16 6.32 1.59
N ASP A 42 -4.11 6.52 2.91
CA ASP A 42 -3.60 7.74 3.53
C ASP A 42 -2.40 7.44 4.45
N ILE A 43 -1.35 6.82 3.89
CA ILE A 43 -0.13 6.46 4.65
C ILE A 43 0.81 7.66 4.78
N SER A 44 1.17 8.29 3.66
CA SER A 44 2.13 9.41 3.65
C SER A 44 1.98 10.27 2.39
N THR A 45 2.46 11.51 2.45
CA THR A 45 2.66 12.37 1.27
C THR A 45 3.99 12.10 0.57
N ASP A 46 4.90 11.36 1.19
CA ASP A 46 6.18 10.95 0.62
C ASP A 46 6.00 9.66 -0.20
N ARG A 47 6.13 9.77 -1.52
CA ARG A 47 6.00 8.65 -2.44
C ARG A 47 7.08 7.59 -2.19
N ASP A 48 8.33 8.01 -2.08
CA ASP A 48 9.48 7.09 -2.05
C ASP A 48 9.44 6.26 -0.76
N PHE A 49 8.98 6.86 0.33
CA PHE A 49 8.71 6.17 1.59
C PHE A 49 7.68 5.04 1.41
N VAL A 50 6.51 5.31 0.81
CA VAL A 50 5.46 4.29 0.63
C VAL A 50 5.86 3.25 -0.41
N GLU A 51 6.57 3.66 -1.47
CA GLU A 51 7.07 2.74 -2.50
C GLU A 51 8.11 1.76 -1.91
N GLU A 52 9.01 2.23 -1.04
CA GLU A 52 9.95 1.38 -0.31
C GLU A 52 9.23 0.44 0.68
N PHE A 53 8.18 0.92 1.35
CA PHE A 53 7.34 0.10 2.21
C PHE A 53 6.67 -1.05 1.43
N VAL A 54 6.01 -0.74 0.31
CA VAL A 54 5.39 -1.72 -0.59
C VAL A 54 6.41 -2.75 -1.06
N ARG A 55 7.62 -2.30 -1.44
CA ARG A 55 8.71 -3.19 -1.86
C ARG A 55 9.09 -4.17 -0.77
N LYS A 56 9.24 -3.73 0.49
CA LYS A 56 9.54 -4.59 1.63
C LYS A 56 8.42 -5.58 1.92
N CYS A 57 7.16 -5.13 1.92
CA CYS A 57 6.01 -6.01 2.11
C CYS A 57 5.98 -7.15 1.08
N ASN A 58 6.25 -6.83 -0.19
CA ASN A 58 6.35 -7.83 -1.26
C ASN A 58 7.57 -8.73 -1.14
N GLN A 59 8.74 -8.17 -0.82
CA GLN A 59 9.99 -8.93 -0.67
C GLN A 59 9.90 -9.97 0.45
N HIS A 60 9.18 -9.64 1.53
CA HIS A 60 9.00 -10.51 2.68
C HIS A 60 7.70 -11.33 2.65
N GLU A 61 6.94 -11.26 1.55
CA GLU A 61 5.64 -11.93 1.39
C GLU A 61 4.71 -11.69 2.60
N LEU A 62 4.65 -10.43 3.06
CA LEU A 62 3.96 -10.05 4.29
C LEU A 62 2.52 -10.56 4.30
N ASP A 63 2.17 -11.34 5.34
CA ASP A 63 0.80 -11.79 5.51
C ASP A 63 -0.13 -10.59 5.74
N PRO A 64 -1.26 -10.50 5.01
CA PRO A 64 -2.23 -9.41 5.18
C PRO A 64 -2.70 -9.19 6.61
N CYS A 65 -2.73 -10.23 7.46
CA CYS A 65 -3.14 -10.09 8.85
C CYS A 65 -2.15 -9.26 9.69
N HIS A 66 -0.88 -9.17 9.26
CA HIS A 66 0.17 -8.40 9.93
C HIS A 66 0.37 -7.00 9.33
N LEU A 67 -0.27 -6.70 8.21
CA LEU A 67 -0.14 -5.39 7.56
C LEU A 67 -0.48 -4.21 8.49
N PRO A 68 -1.57 -4.25 9.31
CA PRO A 68 -1.88 -3.14 10.21
C PRO A 68 -0.76 -2.91 11.23
N ASP A 69 -0.28 -3.96 11.88
CA ASP A 69 0.76 -3.87 12.92
C ASP A 69 2.06 -3.32 12.34
N VAL A 70 2.50 -3.87 11.21
CA VAL A 70 3.69 -3.42 10.50
C VAL A 70 3.54 -1.97 10.04
N LEU A 71 2.36 -1.57 9.55
CA LEU A 71 2.11 -0.18 9.14
C LEU A 71 2.22 0.78 10.32
N TYR A 72 1.65 0.44 11.48
CA TYR A 72 1.77 1.26 12.69
C TYR A 72 3.22 1.40 13.18
N ASP A 73 4.01 0.32 13.10
CA ASP A 73 5.43 0.36 13.45
C ASP A 73 6.28 1.12 12.43
N TYR A 74 5.83 1.19 11.17
CA TYR A 74 6.57 1.83 10.08
C TYR A 74 6.30 3.33 9.98
N LEU A 75 5.20 3.81 10.54
CA LEU A 75 4.87 5.23 10.62
C LEU A 75 5.72 5.91 11.72
N PRO A 76 6.38 7.05 11.42
CA PRO A 76 7.21 7.78 12.38
C PRO A 76 6.42 8.48 13.49
#